data_AF-A0A1F4HQZ2-F1
#
_entry.id   AF-A0A1F4HQZ2-F1
#
_cell.length_a   1.000
_cell.length_b   1.000
_cell.length_c   1.000
_cell.angle_alpha   90.00
_cell.angle_beta   90.00
_cell.angle_gamma   90.00
#
_symmetry.space_group_name_H-M   'P 1'
#
loop_
_entity.id
_entity.type
_entity.pdbx_description
1 polymer ?
#
loop_
_entity_poly.entity_id
_entity_poly.type
_entity_poly.pdbx_seq_one_letter_code
_entity_poly.pdbx_strand_id
1 'polypeptide(L)'
;MTPQALDQVEQGTAAGSGFLSADELLAGSALRFEVAVPAALVDPARAGLAGQVRLRPLTVADLQLITRAAKANDGLVAALMVRTAVEEPRLTMAQINAMPIGLLEFLLAEVNRVSGLAMPADSLEAAAAAPIARAAHLLARQFGWTPQQIGELTLGQILLHLQLLRDEGAGGDTR
;
A
#
# COMPACT_ATOMS: atom_id res chain seq x y z
N MET A 1 -40.79 44.57 11.02
CA MET A 1 -40.47 45.10 9.68
C MET A 1 -38.98 44.92 9.43
N THR A 2 -38.67 43.96 8.56
CA THR A 2 -37.39 43.66 7.88
C THR A 2 -37.02 44.78 6.90
N PRO A 3 -35.74 44.87 6.47
CA PRO A 3 -35.16 44.07 5.35
C PRO A 3 -33.73 43.59 5.66
N GLN A 4 -33.14 42.44 5.30
CA GLN A 4 -33.14 41.48 4.17
C GLN A 4 -32.60 41.98 2.81
N ALA A 5 -31.50 41.33 2.42
CA ALA A 5 -30.98 41.04 1.07
C ALA A 5 -30.20 42.13 0.32
N LEU A 6 -28.91 41.84 0.14
CA LEU A 6 -28.02 41.95 -1.02
C LEU A 6 -26.63 41.57 -0.46
N ASP A 7 -26.23 40.30 -0.34
CA ASP A 7 -26.02 39.33 -1.42
C ASP A 7 -25.64 40.00 -2.74
N GLN A 8 -24.34 40.24 -2.90
CA GLN A 8 -23.65 39.92 -4.15
C GLN A 8 -22.13 39.98 -3.99
N VAL A 9 -21.53 38.80 -4.09
CA VAL A 9 -20.41 38.55 -5.00
C VAL A 9 -19.15 39.39 -4.76
N GLU A 10 -18.34 38.95 -3.80
CA GLU A 10 -16.90 38.82 -4.09
C GLU A 10 -16.56 37.34 -4.24
N GLN A 11 -17.19 36.74 -5.25
CA GLN A 11 -16.55 35.70 -6.04
C GLN A 11 -15.34 36.34 -6.74
N GLY A 12 -14.27 36.55 -5.99
CA GLY A 12 -12.96 36.82 -6.54
C GLY A 12 -12.28 35.47 -6.77
N THR A 13 -12.40 34.94 -7.98
CA THR A 13 -11.53 33.91 -8.52
C THR A 13 -10.06 34.36 -8.36
N ALA A 14 -9.44 34.03 -7.23
CA ALA A 14 -8.00 34.03 -7.11
C ALA A 14 -7.48 32.70 -7.68
N ALA A 15 -7.59 32.55 -9.00
CA ALA A 15 -6.64 31.72 -9.73
C ALA A 15 -5.28 32.40 -9.60
N GLY A 16 -4.60 32.17 -8.47
CA GLY A 16 -3.37 32.84 -8.09
C GLY A 16 -2.26 31.83 -7.82
N SER A 17 -1.27 31.79 -8.72
CA SER A 17 0.11 31.44 -8.41
C SER A 17 0.40 30.07 -7.77
N GLY A 18 0.22 28.99 -8.53
CA GLY A 18 1.16 27.86 -8.64
C GLY A 18 1.47 26.95 -7.43
N PHE A 19 1.01 27.24 -6.21
CA PHE A 19 1.31 26.42 -5.03
C PHE A 19 0.08 26.30 -4.12
N LEU A 20 -0.15 25.10 -3.59
CA LEU A 20 -1.20 24.84 -2.59
C LEU A 20 -0.82 25.47 -1.25
N SER A 21 -1.80 26.05 -0.56
CA SER A 21 -1.67 26.48 0.82
C SER A 21 -1.57 25.29 1.79
N ALA A 22 -1.10 25.56 3.01
CA ALA A 22 -1.04 24.54 4.06
C ALA A 22 -2.44 23.98 4.38
N ASP A 23 -3.46 24.84 4.41
CA ASP A 23 -4.84 24.41 4.69
C ASP A 23 -5.40 23.51 3.58
N GLU A 24 -5.10 23.82 2.31
CA GLU A 24 -5.46 22.97 1.17
C GLU A 24 -4.76 21.60 1.22
N LEU A 25 -3.49 21.56 1.63
CA LEU A 25 -2.76 20.30 1.83
C LEU A 25 -3.36 19.47 2.99
N LEU A 26 -3.75 20.12 4.08
CA LEU A 26 -4.32 19.46 5.26
C LEU A 26 -5.77 19.00 5.04
N ALA A 27 -6.52 19.67 4.15
CA ALA A 27 -7.90 19.31 3.80
C ALA A 27 -8.03 17.86 3.32
N GLY A 28 -6.98 17.30 2.71
CA GLY A 28 -6.93 15.90 2.28
C GLY A 28 -7.14 14.88 3.41
N SER A 29 -6.75 15.22 4.64
CA SER A 29 -6.92 14.35 5.82
C SER A 29 -8.37 14.24 6.32
N ALA A 30 -9.23 15.20 5.95
CA ALA A 30 -10.64 15.24 6.31
C ALA A 30 -11.55 14.52 5.30
N LEU A 31 -10.98 13.98 4.22
CA LEU A 31 -11.71 13.22 3.22
C LEU A 31 -12.27 11.93 3.84
N ARG A 32 -13.50 11.60 3.45
CA ARG A 32 -14.18 10.38 3.85
C ARG A 32 -14.53 9.57 2.61
N PHE A 33 -14.21 8.29 2.64
CA PHE A 33 -14.41 7.37 1.53
C PHE A 33 -15.37 6.28 1.96
N GLU A 34 -16.46 6.10 1.20
CA GLU A 34 -17.35 4.96 1.36
C GLU A 34 -16.85 3.82 0.50
N VAL A 35 -16.58 2.68 1.13
CA VAL A 35 -16.01 1.49 0.49
C VAL A 35 -16.98 0.34 0.64
N ALA A 36 -17.42 -0.21 -0.49
CA ALA A 36 -18.22 -1.42 -0.51
C ALA A 36 -17.35 -2.65 -0.22
N VAL A 37 -17.73 -3.40 0.81
CA VAL A 37 -17.11 -4.67 1.20
C VAL A 37 -17.70 -5.78 0.32
N PRO A 38 -16.87 -6.57 -0.36
CA PRO A 38 -17.32 -7.69 -1.18
C PRO A 38 -18.17 -8.68 -0.36
N ALA A 39 -19.32 -9.09 -0.91
CA ALA A 39 -20.23 -10.02 -0.25
C ALA A 39 -19.60 -11.38 0.09
N ALA A 40 -18.57 -11.80 -0.67
CA ALA A 40 -17.82 -13.02 -0.39
C ALA A 40 -16.97 -12.97 0.90
N LEU A 41 -16.71 -11.76 1.43
CA LEU A 41 -15.90 -11.54 2.62
C LEU A 41 -16.74 -11.29 3.88
N VAL A 42 -18.06 -11.22 3.75
CA VAL A 42 -19.00 -10.98 4.85
C VAL A 42 -20.06 -12.07 4.88
N ASP A 43 -20.58 -12.37 6.07
CA ASP A 43 -21.68 -13.33 6.21
C ASP A 43 -22.96 -12.74 5.58
N PRO A 44 -23.46 -13.30 4.46
CA PRO A 44 -24.63 -12.77 3.76
C PRO A 44 -25.91 -12.86 4.61
N ALA A 45 -25.97 -13.73 5.62
CA ALA A 45 -27.11 -13.84 6.52
C ALA A 45 -27.13 -12.73 7.59
N ARG A 46 -26.01 -12.03 7.81
CA ARG A 46 -25.87 -10.94 8.79
C ARG A 46 -25.63 -9.56 8.17
N ALA A 47 -25.28 -9.49 6.89
CA ALA A 47 -25.08 -8.24 6.16
C ALA A 47 -26.43 -7.61 5.73
N GLY A 48 -27.23 -7.16 6.69
CA GLY A 48 -28.58 -6.60 6.47
C GLY A 48 -28.65 -5.23 5.77
N LEU A 49 -27.52 -4.64 5.42
CA LEU A 49 -27.37 -3.44 4.58
C LEU A 49 -26.12 -3.70 3.75
N ALA A 50 -26.15 -3.41 2.45
CA ALA A 50 -25.00 -3.59 1.55
C ALA A 50 -23.71 -3.11 2.24
N GLY A 51 -22.84 -4.05 2.59
CA GLY A 51 -21.78 -3.87 3.59
C GLY A 51 -20.81 -2.80 3.15
N GLN A 52 -20.95 -1.59 3.67
CA GLN A 52 -20.06 -0.48 3.41
C GLN A 52 -19.31 -0.10 4.67
N VAL A 53 -18.07 0.35 4.50
CA VAL A 53 -17.27 0.95 5.56
C VAL A 53 -16.89 2.36 5.17
N ARG A 54 -16.81 3.24 6.15
CA ARG A 54 -16.33 4.60 5.98
C ARG A 54 -14.89 4.69 6.41
N LEU A 55 -14.02 5.10 5.50
CA LEU A 55 -12.58 5.26 5.74
C LEU A 55 -12.18 6.72 5.70
N ARG A 56 -11.18 7.07 6.50
CA ARG A 56 -10.40 8.30 6.35
C ARG A 56 -8.95 7.97 5.95
N PRO A 57 -8.26 8.84 5.21
CA PRO A 57 -6.82 8.71 5.00
C PRO A 57 -6.06 8.71 6.32
N LEU A 58 -5.00 7.91 6.38
CA LEU A 58 -4.02 7.99 7.46
C LEU A 58 -3.15 9.24 7.26
N THR A 59 -2.94 9.96 8.37
CA THR A 59 -2.02 11.08 8.40
C THR A 59 -0.60 10.60 8.69
N VAL A 60 0.40 11.46 8.46
CA VAL A 60 1.78 11.20 8.86
C VAL A 60 1.89 10.95 10.38
N ALA A 61 1.10 11.67 11.18
CA ALA A 61 1.06 11.49 12.63
C ALA A 61 0.51 10.11 13.03
N ASP A 62 -0.53 9.63 12.34
CA ASP A 62 -1.10 8.29 12.55
C ASP A 62 -0.02 7.22 12.32
N LEU A 63 0.69 7.27 11.18
CA LEU A 63 1.73 6.29 10.85
C LEU A 63 2.87 6.27 11.86
N GLN A 64 3.32 7.44 12.32
CA GLN A 64 4.36 7.53 13.34
C GLN A 64 3.91 6.94 14.68
N LEU A 65 2.65 7.12 15.07
CA LEU A 65 2.12 6.54 16.30
C LEU A 65 1.98 5.02 16.18
N ILE A 66 1.46 4.54 15.04
CA ILE A 66 1.27 3.12 14.75
C ILE A 66 2.61 2.38 14.75
N THR A 67 3.60 2.89 14.02
CA THR A 67 4.94 2.27 13.93
C THR A 67 5.61 2.15 15.31
N ARG A 68 5.52 3.19 16.14
CA ARG A 68 6.00 3.15 17.53
C ARG A 68 5.24 2.14 18.39
N ALA A 69 3.91 2.12 18.30
CA ALA A 69 3.08 1.23 19.08
C ALA A 69 3.28 -0.25 18.71
N ALA A 70 3.48 -0.53 17.42
CA ALA A 70 3.62 -1.88 16.91
C ALA A 70 5.01 -2.49 17.12
N LYS A 71 6.02 -1.69 17.49
CA LYS A 71 7.41 -2.15 17.69
C LYS A 71 7.94 -3.00 16.52
N ALA A 72 7.65 -2.57 15.28
CA ALA A 72 7.99 -3.27 14.04
C ALA A 72 7.38 -4.68 13.88
N ASN A 73 6.27 -4.99 14.57
CA ASN A 73 5.47 -6.17 14.26
C ASN A 73 4.50 -5.85 13.12
N ASP A 74 4.78 -6.38 11.92
CA ASP A 74 4.03 -6.07 10.70
C ASP A 74 2.52 -6.40 10.81
N GLY A 75 2.17 -7.51 11.46
CA GLY A 75 0.77 -7.87 11.69
C GLY A 75 0.04 -6.87 12.60
N LEU A 76 0.72 -6.37 13.64
CA LEU A 76 0.17 -5.36 14.53
C LEU A 76 0.10 -3.98 13.86
N VAL A 77 1.07 -3.63 13.00
CA VAL A 77 1.01 -2.42 12.17
C VAL A 77 -0.26 -2.44 11.31
N ALA A 78 -0.48 -3.52 10.56
CA ALA A 78 -1.65 -3.68 9.69
C ALA A 78 -2.97 -3.53 10.47
N ALA A 79 -3.09 -4.23 11.61
CA ALA A 79 -4.28 -4.17 12.46
C ALA A 79 -4.54 -2.75 13.01
N LEU A 80 -3.49 -2.04 13.42
CA LEU A 80 -3.61 -0.66 13.92
C LEU A 80 -3.92 0.35 12.80
N MET A 81 -3.40 0.15 11.58
CA MET A 81 -3.75 0.96 10.42
C MET A 81 -5.24 0.85 10.10
N VAL A 82 -5.77 -0.38 10.01
CA VAL A 82 -7.19 -0.60 9.76
C VAL A 82 -8.05 0.00 10.87
N ARG A 83 -7.69 -0.22 12.15
CA ARG A 83 -8.41 0.37 13.29
C ARG A 83 -8.49 1.90 13.22
N THR A 84 -7.40 2.53 12.81
CA THR A 84 -7.24 3.98 12.84
C THR A 84 -7.95 4.66 11.67
N ALA A 85 -7.99 3.98 10.52
CA ALA A 85 -8.58 4.49 9.28
C ALA A 85 -10.08 4.22 9.16
N VAL A 86 -10.60 3.11 9.71
CA VAL A 86 -12.05 2.82 9.69
C VAL A 86 -12.78 3.71 10.69
N GLU A 87 -13.56 4.67 10.20
CA GLU A 87 -14.39 5.57 11.00
C GLU A 87 -15.71 4.90 11.39
N GLU A 88 -16.34 4.21 10.43
CA GLU A 88 -17.59 3.47 10.63
C GLU A 88 -17.56 2.12 9.91
N PRO A 89 -17.87 1.00 10.61
CA PRO A 89 -18.14 0.91 12.04
C PRO A 89 -16.87 1.13 12.89
N ARG A 90 -17.02 1.65 14.11
CA ARG A 90 -15.86 1.76 15.02
C ARG A 90 -15.41 0.37 15.48
N LEU A 91 -14.17 0.02 15.15
CA LEU A 91 -13.60 -1.29 15.44
C LEU A 91 -12.72 -1.28 16.71
N THR A 92 -12.83 -2.33 17.50
CA THR A 92 -11.89 -2.65 18.59
C THR A 92 -10.78 -3.57 18.08
N MET A 93 -9.63 -3.59 18.77
CA MET A 93 -8.55 -4.53 18.43
C MET A 93 -8.98 -5.99 18.52
N ALA A 94 -9.85 -6.34 19.47
CA ALA A 94 -10.37 -7.70 19.60
C ALA A 94 -11.21 -8.11 18.38
N GLN A 95 -12.05 -7.20 17.87
CA GLN A 95 -12.83 -7.44 16.65
C GLN A 95 -11.94 -7.57 15.40
N ILE A 96 -10.88 -6.76 15.30
CA ILE A 96 -9.92 -6.85 14.20
C ILE A 96 -9.17 -8.20 14.23
N ASN A 97 -8.72 -8.63 15.41
CA ASN A 97 -8.04 -9.91 15.56
C ASN A 97 -8.94 -11.13 15.31
N ALA A 98 -10.26 -10.98 15.50
CA ALA A 98 -11.25 -12.02 15.23
C ALA A 98 -11.75 -12.01 13.77
N MET A 99 -11.31 -11.06 12.95
CA MET A 99 -11.75 -10.89 11.57
C MET A 99 -11.17 -11.99 10.67
N PRO A 100 -11.92 -12.46 9.64
CA PRO A 100 -11.33 -13.28 8.60
C PRO A 100 -10.14 -12.58 7.94
N ILE A 101 -9.04 -13.30 7.74
CA ILE A 101 -7.80 -12.73 7.18
C ILE A 101 -8.05 -12.02 5.84
N GLY A 102 -8.88 -12.58 4.96
CA GLY A 102 -9.20 -11.98 3.67
C GLY A 102 -9.93 -10.63 3.78
N LEU A 103 -10.71 -10.42 4.84
CA LEU A 103 -11.36 -9.14 5.08
C LEU A 103 -10.36 -8.10 5.63
N LEU A 104 -9.43 -8.52 6.49
CA LEU A 104 -8.36 -7.64 6.98
C LEU A 104 -7.49 -7.16 5.82
N GLU A 105 -7.07 -8.07 4.93
CA GLU A 105 -6.27 -7.76 3.74
C GLU A 105 -7.00 -6.80 2.81
N PHE A 106 -8.30 -7.04 2.55
CA PHE A 106 -9.12 -6.13 1.75
C PHE A 106 -9.17 -4.72 2.35
N LEU A 107 -9.46 -4.61 3.66
CA LEU A 107 -9.53 -3.31 4.33
C LEU A 107 -8.16 -2.61 4.33
N LEU A 108 -7.08 -3.34 4.57
CA LEU A 108 -5.72 -2.80 4.52
C LEU A 108 -5.38 -2.25 3.14
N ALA A 109 -5.75 -2.96 2.07
CA ALA A 109 -5.53 -2.51 0.70
C ALA A 109 -6.29 -1.20 0.42
N GLU A 110 -7.56 -1.10 0.85
CA GLU A 110 -8.35 0.13 0.69
C GLU A 110 -7.81 1.28 1.55
N VAL A 111 -7.36 1.00 2.77
CA VAL A 111 -6.67 1.99 3.62
C VAL A 111 -5.40 2.50 2.94
N ASN A 112 -4.60 1.61 2.36
CA ASN A 112 -3.41 2.01 1.62
C ASN A 112 -3.76 2.86 0.39
N ARG A 113 -4.83 2.49 -0.33
CA ARG A 113 -5.29 3.24 -1.50
C ARG A 113 -5.75 4.65 -1.13
N VAL A 114 -6.63 4.80 -0.15
CA VAL A 114 -7.17 6.13 0.25
C VAL A 114 -6.13 6.99 0.95
N SER A 115 -5.10 6.38 1.55
CA SER A 115 -3.99 7.09 2.20
C SER A 115 -2.82 7.40 1.24
N GLY A 116 -2.92 7.01 -0.04
CA GLY A 116 -1.83 7.20 -1.01
C GLY A 116 -0.59 6.33 -0.75
N LEU A 117 -0.73 5.24 0.01
CA LEU A 117 0.32 4.27 0.33
C LEU A 117 0.29 3.03 -0.57
N ALA A 118 -0.74 2.90 -1.42
CA ALA A 118 -0.81 1.80 -2.37
C ALA A 118 0.40 1.84 -3.30
N MET A 119 1.10 0.71 -3.42
CA MET A 119 2.14 0.56 -4.42
C MET A 119 1.50 0.62 -5.81
N PRO A 120 1.95 1.52 -6.71
CA PRO A 120 1.55 1.49 -8.11
C PRO A 120 1.86 0.10 -8.69
N ALA A 121 0.98 -0.44 -9.54
CA ALA A 121 1.21 -1.75 -10.18
C ALA A 121 2.58 -1.83 -10.86
N ASP A 122 3.02 -0.74 -11.48
CA ASP A 122 4.34 -0.60 -12.13
C ASP A 122 5.52 -0.74 -11.15
N SER A 123 5.31 -0.40 -9.87
CA SER A 123 6.33 -0.54 -8.83
C SER A 123 6.50 -2.00 -8.39
N LEU A 124 5.45 -2.82 -8.47
CA LEU A 124 5.54 -4.26 -8.21
C LEU A 124 6.34 -4.97 -9.32
N GLU A 125 6.09 -4.61 -10.58
CA GLU A 125 6.84 -5.14 -11.72
C GLU A 125 8.31 -4.72 -11.64
N ALA A 126 8.61 -3.46 -11.30
CA ALA A 126 9.98 -3.00 -11.06
C ALA A 126 10.66 -3.72 -9.88
N ALA A 127 9.94 -3.95 -8.77
CA ALA A 127 10.45 -4.67 -7.61
C ALA A 127 10.72 -6.16 -7.91
N ALA A 128 9.86 -6.80 -8.72
CA ALA A 128 10.03 -8.17 -9.18
C ALA A 128 11.15 -8.32 -10.22
N ALA A 129 11.36 -7.30 -11.06
CA ALA A 129 12.42 -7.27 -12.06
C ALA A 129 13.81 -7.10 -11.41
N ALA A 130 13.92 -6.46 -10.25
CA ALA A 130 15.21 -6.17 -9.62
C ALA A 130 16.05 -7.42 -9.26
N PRO A 131 15.50 -8.49 -8.65
CA PRO A 131 16.22 -9.75 -8.47
C PRO A 131 16.68 -10.41 -9.77
N ILE A 132 15.84 -10.38 -10.82
CA ILE A 132 16.15 -10.99 -12.13
C ILE A 132 17.25 -10.21 -12.84
N ALA A 133 17.19 -8.87 -12.81
CA ALA A 133 18.23 -8.00 -13.35
C ALA A 133 19.57 -8.21 -12.63
N ARG A 134 19.56 -8.42 -11.30
CA ARG A 134 20.75 -8.78 -10.53
C ARG A 134 21.30 -10.16 -10.92
N ALA A 135 20.44 -11.16 -11.07
CA ALA A 135 20.82 -12.49 -11.54
C ALA A 135 21.47 -12.44 -12.94
N ALA A 136 20.86 -11.73 -13.89
CA ALA A 136 21.40 -11.54 -15.22
C ALA A 136 22.77 -10.84 -15.19
N HIS A 137 22.94 -9.82 -14.35
CA HIS A 137 24.22 -9.14 -14.17
C HIS A 137 25.31 -10.06 -13.60
N LEU A 138 24.99 -10.89 -12.60
CA LEU A 138 25.93 -11.84 -12.01
C LEU A 138 26.37 -12.90 -13.03
N LEU A 139 25.43 -13.45 -13.80
CA LEU A 139 25.72 -14.44 -14.83
C LEU A 139 26.56 -13.84 -15.97
N ALA A 140 26.26 -12.62 -16.42
CA ALA A 140 27.06 -11.92 -17.42
C ALA A 140 28.51 -11.72 -16.98
N ARG A 141 28.72 -11.33 -15.71
CA ARG A 141 30.06 -11.12 -15.14
C ARG A 141 30.85 -12.41 -14.97
N GLN A 142 30.20 -13.50 -14.54
CA GLN A 142 30.90 -14.76 -14.30
C GLN A 142 31.22 -15.50 -15.59
N PHE A 143 30.25 -15.59 -16.51
CA PHE A 143 30.34 -16.46 -17.69
C PHE A 143 30.67 -15.71 -18.98
N GLY A 144 30.78 -14.37 -18.93
CA GLY A 144 31.03 -13.53 -20.10
C GLY A 144 29.86 -13.49 -21.08
N TRP A 145 28.66 -13.90 -20.65
CA TRP A 145 27.48 -13.96 -21.50
C TRP A 145 26.89 -12.58 -21.76
N THR A 146 26.42 -12.38 -22.98
CA THR A 146 25.71 -11.16 -23.38
C THR A 146 24.27 -11.15 -22.86
N PRO A 147 23.63 -9.96 -22.71
CA PRO A 147 22.23 -9.87 -22.29
C PRO A 147 21.27 -10.67 -23.19
N GLN A 148 21.57 -10.77 -24.48
CA GLN A 148 20.80 -11.55 -25.44
C GLN A 148 20.84 -13.05 -25.12
N GLN A 149 22.04 -13.59 -24.86
CA GLN A 149 22.22 -15.00 -24.50
C GLN A 149 21.57 -15.35 -23.16
N ILE A 150 21.53 -14.41 -22.20
CA ILE A 150 20.84 -14.58 -20.92
C ILE A 150 19.32 -14.57 -21.12
N GLY A 151 18.81 -13.73 -22.03
CA GLY A 151 17.39 -13.66 -22.37
C GLY A 151 16.85 -14.92 -23.06
N GLU A 152 17.73 -15.75 -23.63
CA GLU A 152 17.39 -17.06 -24.20
C GLU A 152 17.30 -18.18 -23.16
N LEU A 153 17.74 -17.93 -21.92
CA LEU A 153 17.69 -18.91 -20.83
C LEU A 153 16.33 -18.93 -20.17
N THR A 154 15.85 -20.15 -19.90
CA THR A 154 14.67 -20.36 -19.04
C THR A 154 15.00 -20.07 -17.58
N LEU A 155 13.98 -19.77 -16.77
CA LEU A 155 14.13 -19.57 -15.33
C LEU A 155 14.82 -20.76 -14.65
N GLY A 156 14.51 -21.99 -15.06
CA GLY A 156 15.15 -23.20 -14.53
C GLY A 156 16.65 -23.24 -14.80
N GLN A 157 17.09 -22.79 -15.99
CA GLN A 157 18.50 -22.71 -16.35
C GLN A 157 19.22 -21.58 -15.60
N ILE A 158 18.58 -20.42 -15.43
CA ILE A 158 19.13 -19.32 -14.63
C ILE A 158 19.37 -19.79 -13.18
N LEU A 159 18.41 -20.49 -12.58
CA LEU A 159 18.55 -21.01 -11.21
C LEU A 159 19.67 -22.05 -11.10
N LEU A 160 19.81 -22.95 -12.07
CA LEU A 160 20.90 -23.93 -12.11
C LEU A 160 22.29 -23.25 -12.14
N HIS A 161 22.47 -22.23 -12.99
CA HIS A 161 23.74 -21.52 -13.09
C HIS A 161 24.06 -20.68 -11.84
N LEU A 162 23.05 -20.11 -11.18
CA LEU A 162 23.24 -19.44 -9.89
C LEU A 162 23.59 -20.42 -8.77
N GLN A 163 23.06 -21.64 -8.80
CA GLN A 163 23.42 -22.69 -7.85
C GLN A 163 24.88 -23.15 -8.03
N LEU A 164 25.31 -23.38 -9.27
CA LEU A 164 26.71 -23.71 -9.60
C LEU A 164 27.68 -22.63 -9.09
N LEU A 165 27.36 -21.36 -9.32
CA LEU A 165 28.11 -20.21 -8.81
C LEU A 165 28.24 -20.19 -7.28
N ARG A 166 27.16 -20.55 -6.57
CA ARG A 166 27.14 -20.61 -5.11
C ARG A 166 28.00 -21.77 -4.60
N ASP A 167 27.96 -22.91 -5.27
CA ASP A 167 28.73 -24.10 -4.89
C ASP A 167 30.23 -23.91 -5.16
N GLU A 168 30.61 -23.19 -6.23
CA GLU A 168 31.99 -22.76 -6.50
C GLU A 168 32.51 -21.79 -5.42
N GLY A 169 31.67 -20.85 -4.97
CA GLY A 169 32.03 -19.93 -3.89
C GLY A 169 32.16 -20.61 -2.51
N ALA A 170 31.39 -21.66 -2.25
CA ALA A 170 31.44 -22.43 -1.00
C ALA A 170 32.60 -23.44 -0.95
N GLY A 171 33.12 -23.86 -2.10
CA GLY A 171 34.27 -24.78 -2.21
C GLY A 171 35.65 -24.11 -2.08
N GLY A 172 35.71 -22.77 -2.02
CA GLY A 172 36.95 -21.99 -1.98
C GLY A 172 37.55 -21.73 -0.59
N ASP A 173 36.84 -22.03 0.50
CA ASP A 173 37.21 -21.63 1.86
C ASP A 173 37.99 -22.71 2.65
N THR A 174 38.56 -23.71 1.96
CA THR A 174 39.30 -24.83 2.58
C THR A 174 40.71 -25.03 2.00
N ARG A 175 41.46 -23.95 1.73
CA ARG A 175 42.89 -24.03 1.41
C ARG A 175 43.71 -22.95 2.08
#